data_AF-A0A9D8RHG5-F1
#
_entry.id   AF-A0A9D8RHG5-F1
#
_cell.length_a   1.000
_cell.length_b   1.000
_cell.length_c   1.000
_cell.angle_alpha   90.00
_cell.angle_beta   90.00
_cell.angle_gamma   90.00
#
_symmetry.space_group_name_H-M   'P 1'
#
loop_
_entity.id
_entity.type
_entity.pdbx_description
1 polymer ?
#
loop_
_entity_poly.entity_id
_entity_poly.type
_entity_poly.pdbx_seq_one_letter_code
_entity_poly.pdbx_strand_id
1 'polypeptide(L)'
;MMDRFLSEMYEIPPKKIPEYFYKGIELVGKTITNEIKNNHIDDFSWINTIPLYPSFHHLSFRFKQSVFSILLDFGKNEVNSMWQTKFFSKLKDDLINRQINECERYNLIPCKFCIDLNTFTSVNPNMNLINSITNQICNPLEIASTEDTIMSSWEINNFAIQIVLDDLRKKGFKICSYCDLPGIEPQIWFEDETGRNCWILVKYLKDDTEDDYHKWQGLQNTNDVLKEHDGYFAGVQFFQGESQQLIRGRATFVKYKGLQRNWVY
;
A
#
# COMPACT_ATOMS: atom_id res chain seq x y z
N MET A 1 12.62 20.20 2.24
CA MET A 1 11.94 20.38 0.95
C MET A 1 10.85 19.33 0.92
N MET A 2 9.59 19.72 1.11
CA MET A 2 8.46 18.79 1.05
C MET A 2 8.42 18.25 -0.37
N ASP A 3 8.53 16.93 -0.51
CA ASP A 3 8.63 16.29 -1.82
C ASP A 3 7.46 16.77 -2.70
N ARG A 4 7.74 17.14 -3.96
CA ARG A 4 6.71 17.63 -4.90
C ARG A 4 5.56 16.62 -5.05
N PHE A 5 5.85 15.36 -4.75
CA PHE A 5 4.90 14.28 -4.67
C PHE A 5 3.95 14.35 -3.45
N LEU A 6 4.42 14.79 -2.27
CA LEU A 6 3.56 15.10 -1.12
C LEU A 6 2.70 16.35 -1.37
N SER A 7 3.09 17.18 -2.35
CA SER A 7 2.30 18.34 -2.78
C SER A 7 1.24 18.02 -3.84
N GLU A 8 1.31 16.85 -4.49
CA GLU A 8 0.18 16.34 -5.27
C GLU A 8 -0.86 15.80 -4.29
N MET A 9 -1.93 16.57 -4.10
CA MET A 9 -3.02 16.22 -3.21
C MET A 9 -3.57 14.84 -3.54
N TYR A 10 -3.81 14.05 -2.49
CA TYR A 10 -4.62 12.87 -2.53
C TYR A 10 -6.01 13.20 -3.10
N GLU A 11 -6.33 12.74 -4.31
CA GLU A 11 -7.61 13.03 -4.95
C GLU A 11 -8.75 12.21 -4.33
N ILE A 12 -9.86 12.89 -4.00
CA ILE A 12 -11.10 12.27 -3.53
C ILE A 12 -12.25 12.74 -4.44
N PRO A 13 -12.93 11.85 -5.18
CA PRO A 13 -12.67 10.41 -5.30
C PRO A 13 -11.35 10.13 -6.04
N PRO A 14 -10.74 8.94 -5.85
CA PRO A 14 -9.51 8.58 -6.54
C PRO A 14 -9.72 8.57 -8.06
N LYS A 15 -8.66 8.85 -8.83
CA LYS A 15 -8.69 8.72 -10.29
C LYS A 15 -9.18 7.33 -10.68
N LYS A 16 -10.11 7.28 -11.63
CA LYS A 16 -10.58 6.02 -12.19
C LYS A 16 -9.40 5.27 -12.80
N ILE A 17 -9.11 4.10 -12.23
CA ILE A 17 -8.04 3.23 -12.70
C ILE A 17 -8.53 2.52 -13.98
N PRO A 18 -7.75 2.51 -15.06
CA PRO A 18 -8.13 1.86 -16.29
C PRO A 18 -8.36 0.34 -16.13
N GLU A 19 -9.29 -0.22 -16.87
CA GLU A 19 -9.63 -1.65 -16.79
C GLU A 19 -8.44 -2.58 -17.07
N TYR A 20 -7.58 -2.22 -18.03
CA TYR A 20 -6.37 -3.02 -18.34
C TYR A 20 -5.43 -3.14 -17.14
N PHE A 21 -5.43 -2.13 -16.25
CA PHE A 21 -4.58 -2.13 -15.08
C PHE A 21 -5.08 -3.13 -14.04
N TYR A 22 -6.39 -3.22 -13.83
CA TYR A 22 -7.01 -4.25 -12.99
C TYR A 22 -6.73 -5.66 -13.50
N LYS A 23 -6.84 -5.88 -14.81
CA LYS A 23 -6.43 -7.15 -15.43
C LYS A 23 -4.96 -7.46 -15.11
N GLY A 24 -4.10 -6.44 -15.11
CA GLY A 24 -2.67 -6.61 -14.84
C GLY A 24 -2.42 -7.06 -13.41
N ILE A 25 -3.09 -6.42 -12.44
CA ILE A 25 -3.08 -6.83 -11.03
C ILE A 25 -3.56 -8.27 -10.87
N GLU A 26 -4.66 -8.65 -11.53
CA GLU A 26 -5.19 -10.02 -11.51
C GLU A 26 -4.17 -11.03 -12.06
N LEU A 27 -3.50 -10.69 -13.17
CA LEU A 27 -2.45 -11.52 -13.74
C LEU A 27 -1.29 -11.72 -12.77
N VAL A 28 -0.80 -10.66 -12.10
CA VAL A 28 0.24 -10.78 -11.06
C VAL A 28 -0.22 -11.70 -9.94
N GLY A 29 -1.44 -11.45 -9.43
CA GLY A 29 -2.05 -12.23 -8.36
C GLY A 29 -2.08 -13.72 -8.71
N LYS A 30 -2.57 -14.05 -9.91
CA LYS A 30 -2.67 -15.42 -10.41
C LYS A 30 -1.29 -16.06 -10.61
N THR A 31 -0.37 -15.39 -11.29
CA THR A 31 0.97 -15.91 -11.58
C THR A 31 1.72 -16.22 -10.29
N ILE A 32 1.82 -15.27 -9.37
CA ILE A 32 2.56 -15.47 -8.11
C ILE A 32 1.87 -16.52 -7.24
N THR A 33 0.53 -16.45 -7.08
CA THR A 33 -0.18 -17.43 -6.24
C THR A 33 -0.06 -18.86 -6.79
N ASN A 34 -0.05 -19.04 -8.11
CA ASN A 34 0.16 -20.37 -8.71
C ASN A 34 1.57 -20.89 -8.45
N GLU A 35 2.60 -20.05 -8.60
CA GLU A 35 3.98 -20.43 -8.25
C GLU A 35 4.11 -20.83 -6.78
N ILE A 36 3.48 -20.08 -5.85
CA ILE A 36 3.44 -20.41 -4.43
C ILE A 36 2.79 -21.77 -4.17
N LYS A 37 1.64 -22.05 -4.81
CA LYS A 37 0.94 -23.33 -4.68
C LYS A 37 1.73 -24.50 -5.26
N ASN A 38 2.28 -24.33 -6.47
CA ASN A 38 3.03 -25.37 -7.17
C ASN A 38 4.31 -25.77 -6.41
N ASN A 39 4.90 -24.84 -5.66
CA ASN A 39 6.09 -25.09 -4.85
C ASN A 39 5.78 -25.42 -3.38
N HIS A 40 4.50 -25.60 -3.01
CA HIS A 40 4.06 -25.91 -1.64
C HIS A 40 4.61 -24.94 -0.57
N ILE A 41 4.48 -23.63 -0.84
CA ILE A 41 5.02 -22.59 0.02
C ILE A 41 3.98 -22.09 1.03
N ASP A 42 4.28 -22.24 2.31
CA ASP A 42 3.39 -21.85 3.41
C ASP A 42 3.67 -20.44 3.97
N ASP A 43 4.86 -19.87 3.73
CA ASP A 43 5.30 -18.62 4.36
C ASP A 43 5.15 -17.38 3.44
N PHE A 44 4.00 -17.29 2.79
CA PHE A 44 3.64 -16.24 1.84
C PHE A 44 2.39 -15.47 2.28
N SER A 45 2.38 -14.15 2.10
CA SER A 45 1.18 -13.33 2.34
C SER A 45 1.14 -12.09 1.47
N TRP A 46 0.02 -11.83 0.82
CA TRP A 46 -0.24 -10.54 0.19
C TRP A 46 -0.36 -9.44 1.26
N ILE A 47 0.31 -8.30 1.04
CA ILE A 47 0.21 -7.11 1.90
C ILE A 47 -0.74 -6.10 1.26
N ASN A 48 -0.53 -5.80 -0.03
CA ASN A 48 -1.39 -4.90 -0.78
C ASN A 48 -1.69 -5.46 -2.18
N THR A 49 -2.98 -5.54 -2.50
CA THR A 49 -3.50 -5.96 -3.82
C THR A 49 -4.43 -4.92 -4.43
N ILE A 50 -4.68 -3.83 -3.71
CA ILE A 50 -5.55 -2.75 -4.15
C ILE A 50 -4.65 -1.65 -4.70
N PRO A 51 -4.88 -1.17 -5.92
CA PRO A 51 -4.09 -0.09 -6.47
C PRO A 51 -4.41 1.22 -5.76
N LEU A 52 -3.42 1.75 -5.03
CA LEU A 52 -3.53 2.99 -4.27
C LEU A 52 -2.89 4.15 -5.02
N TYR A 53 -3.46 5.34 -4.86
CA TYR A 53 -2.83 6.57 -5.28
C TYR A 53 -2.96 7.60 -4.15
N PRO A 54 -1.88 8.30 -3.79
CA PRO A 54 -0.51 8.08 -4.23
C PRO A 54 0.10 6.79 -3.67
N SER A 55 0.98 6.14 -4.43
CA SER A 55 1.75 4.96 -3.97
C SER A 55 3.09 4.85 -4.70
N PHE A 56 4.07 4.17 -4.11
CA PHE A 56 5.34 3.80 -4.76
C PHE A 56 5.34 2.38 -5.33
N HIS A 57 4.24 1.64 -5.17
CA HIS A 57 4.04 0.31 -5.76
C HIS A 57 2.58 0.09 -6.15
N HIS A 58 2.34 -0.92 -6.99
CA HIS A 58 0.97 -1.33 -7.36
C HIS A 58 0.48 -2.51 -6.53
N LEU A 59 1.39 -3.43 -6.20
CA LEU A 59 1.14 -4.55 -5.30
C LEU A 59 2.33 -4.73 -4.35
N SER A 60 2.09 -5.41 -3.24
CA SER A 60 3.16 -5.91 -2.38
C SER A 60 2.80 -7.23 -1.72
N PHE A 61 3.81 -8.07 -1.52
CA PHE A 61 3.67 -9.32 -0.78
C PHE A 61 4.89 -9.56 0.10
N ARG A 62 4.71 -10.39 1.11
CA ARG A 62 5.79 -10.93 1.95
C ARG A 62 6.02 -12.38 1.59
N PHE A 63 7.29 -12.76 1.50
CA PHE A 63 7.71 -14.14 1.52
C PHE A 63 8.87 -14.25 2.51
N LYS A 64 8.74 -15.13 3.51
CA LYS A 64 9.63 -15.17 4.68
C LYS A 64 9.74 -13.78 5.33
N GLN A 65 10.96 -13.30 5.60
CA GLN A 65 11.20 -12.01 6.26
C GLN A 65 11.41 -10.86 5.26
N SER A 66 11.24 -11.13 3.96
CA SER A 66 11.38 -10.15 2.89
C SER A 66 10.02 -9.70 2.36
N VAL A 67 9.89 -8.39 2.15
CA VAL A 67 8.73 -7.77 1.51
C VAL A 67 9.11 -7.29 0.12
N PHE A 68 8.29 -7.63 -0.86
CA PHE A 68 8.48 -7.32 -2.27
C PHE A 68 7.48 -6.25 -2.68
N SER A 69 8.00 -5.19 -3.28
CA SER A 69 7.24 -4.08 -3.85
C SER A 69 7.16 -4.28 -5.35
N ILE A 70 5.97 -4.32 -5.94
CA ILE A 70 5.78 -4.63 -7.36
C ILE A 70 5.22 -3.43 -8.11
N LEU A 71 5.90 -3.02 -9.18
CA LEU A 71 5.35 -2.18 -10.25
C LEU A 71 4.94 -3.04 -11.45
N LEU A 72 3.85 -2.68 -12.10
CA LEU A 72 3.42 -3.31 -13.35
C LEU A 72 4.14 -2.62 -14.51
N ASP A 73 4.87 -3.39 -15.30
CA ASP A 73 5.57 -2.92 -16.49
C ASP A 73 4.91 -3.51 -17.73
N PHE A 74 4.15 -2.69 -18.44
CA PHE A 74 3.44 -3.11 -19.65
C PHE A 74 4.33 -3.10 -20.92
N GLY A 75 5.65 -2.95 -20.76
CA GLY A 75 6.63 -3.08 -21.84
C GLY A 75 6.57 -1.97 -22.90
N LYS A 76 7.40 -2.12 -23.93
CA LYS A 76 7.42 -1.31 -25.17
C LYS A 76 6.98 -2.16 -26.35
N ASN A 77 5.79 -2.75 -26.31
CA ASN A 77 5.27 -3.31 -27.55
C ASN A 77 4.73 -2.15 -28.37
N GLU A 78 5.22 -1.98 -29.61
CA GLU A 78 4.56 -1.18 -30.63
C GLU A 78 3.19 -1.81 -30.86
N VAL A 79 2.20 -1.38 -30.08
CA VAL A 79 0.84 -1.89 -30.23
C VAL A 79 0.34 -1.34 -31.57
N ASN A 80 0.14 -2.19 -32.56
CA ASN A 80 -0.32 -1.82 -33.91
C ASN A 80 -1.79 -1.32 -33.94
N SER A 81 -2.31 -0.81 -32.82
CA SER A 81 -3.71 -0.47 -32.65
C SER A 81 -3.92 0.90 -32.02
N MET A 82 -5.10 1.44 -32.30
CA MET A 82 -5.68 2.74 -31.94
C MET A 82 -5.58 3.15 -30.45
N TRP A 83 -5.05 2.28 -29.59
CA TRP A 83 -4.87 2.47 -28.15
C TRP A 83 -3.60 3.26 -27.77
N GLN A 84 -2.67 3.53 -28.70
CA GLN A 84 -1.36 4.14 -28.40
C GLN A 84 -1.36 5.57 -27.83
N THR A 85 -2.46 6.33 -27.81
CA THR A 85 -2.31 7.80 -27.83
C THR A 85 -2.16 8.55 -26.50
N LYS A 86 -2.08 7.92 -25.31
CA LYS A 86 -1.66 8.66 -24.08
C LYS A 86 -1.46 7.84 -22.81
N PHE A 87 -1.98 6.61 -22.74
CA PHE A 87 -2.07 5.86 -21.48
C PHE A 87 -1.02 4.74 -21.32
N PHE A 88 -0.37 4.32 -22.40
CA PHE A 88 0.58 3.19 -22.43
C PHE A 88 2.04 3.63 -22.37
N SER A 89 2.37 4.66 -21.58
CA SER A 89 3.79 4.96 -21.38
C SER A 89 4.37 3.92 -20.44
N LYS A 90 5.48 3.31 -20.87
CA LYS A 90 6.58 2.78 -20.04
C LYS A 90 6.51 3.32 -18.61
N LEU A 91 6.72 2.47 -17.60
CA LEU A 91 6.94 2.92 -16.23
C LEU A 91 7.84 4.17 -16.27
N LYS A 92 7.30 5.31 -15.84
CA LYS A 92 8.04 6.56 -15.86
C LYS A 92 9.26 6.38 -14.98
N ASP A 93 10.42 6.84 -15.45
CA ASP A 93 11.67 6.68 -14.70
C ASP A 93 11.53 7.27 -13.28
N ASP A 94 10.75 8.34 -13.11
CA ASP A 94 10.38 8.91 -11.81
C ASP A 94 9.67 7.92 -10.87
N LEU A 95 8.74 7.11 -11.39
CA LEU A 95 8.02 6.12 -10.58
C LEU A 95 8.93 4.97 -10.16
N ILE A 96 9.84 4.53 -11.04
CA ILE A 96 10.84 3.50 -10.72
C ILE A 96 11.82 4.04 -9.67
N ASN A 97 12.37 5.24 -9.87
CA ASN A 97 13.28 5.86 -8.93
C ASN A 97 12.63 6.04 -7.55
N ARG A 98 11.37 6.44 -7.53
CA ARG A 98 10.60 6.56 -6.29
C ARG A 98 10.40 5.21 -5.61
N GLN A 99 10.04 4.16 -6.36
CA GLN A 99 9.96 2.81 -5.81
C GLN A 99 11.28 2.41 -5.18
N ILE A 100 12.41 2.61 -5.87
CA ILE A 100 13.74 2.25 -5.37
C ILE A 100 14.05 3.00 -4.07
N ASN A 101 13.87 4.32 -4.03
CA ASN A 101 14.14 5.14 -2.85
C ASN A 101 13.30 4.74 -1.64
N GLU A 102 11.99 4.52 -1.83
CA GLU A 102 11.11 4.11 -0.72
C GLU A 102 11.38 2.66 -0.30
N CYS A 103 11.73 1.77 -1.23
CA CYS A 103 12.12 0.40 -0.89
C CYS A 103 13.43 0.36 -0.10
N GLU A 104 14.42 1.18 -0.45
CA GLU A 104 15.64 1.34 0.36
C GLU A 104 15.30 1.85 1.76
N ARG A 105 14.48 2.91 1.86
CA ARG A 105 14.05 3.51 3.13
C ARG A 105 13.29 2.54 4.04
N TYR A 106 12.44 1.70 3.47
CA TYR A 106 11.55 0.79 4.21
C TYR A 106 12.01 -0.66 4.19
N ASN A 107 13.25 -0.93 3.73
CA ASN A 107 13.81 -2.27 3.66
C ASN A 107 12.89 -3.27 2.93
N LEU A 108 12.51 -2.92 1.71
CA LEU A 108 11.70 -3.71 0.78
C LEU A 108 12.53 -4.04 -0.47
N ILE A 109 12.15 -5.07 -1.21
CA ILE A 109 12.79 -5.47 -2.46
C ILE A 109 11.99 -4.88 -3.64
N PRO A 110 12.55 -3.91 -4.40
CA PRO A 110 11.85 -3.28 -5.51
C PRO A 110 11.86 -4.21 -6.73
N CYS A 111 10.67 -4.50 -7.24
CA CYS A 111 10.44 -5.39 -8.37
C CYS A 111 9.51 -4.75 -9.42
N LYS A 112 9.69 -5.17 -10.67
CA LYS A 112 8.76 -4.99 -11.78
C LYS A 112 8.17 -6.33 -12.19
N PHE A 113 6.91 -6.33 -12.58
CA PHE A 113 6.24 -7.47 -13.21
C PHE A 113 5.92 -7.11 -14.67
N CYS A 114 6.53 -7.81 -15.62
CA CYS A 114 6.44 -7.48 -17.04
C CYS A 114 5.25 -8.15 -17.73
N ILE A 115 4.39 -7.37 -18.37
CA ILE A 115 3.16 -7.84 -19.03
C ILE A 115 3.25 -7.54 -20.53
N ASP A 116 3.01 -8.54 -21.37
CA ASP A 116 2.76 -8.32 -22.79
C ASP A 116 1.31 -7.84 -22.96
N LEU A 117 1.14 -6.60 -23.42
CA LEU A 117 -0.18 -5.99 -23.63
C LEU A 117 -1.02 -6.66 -24.73
N ASN A 118 -0.38 -7.29 -25.72
CA ASN A 118 -1.10 -7.89 -26.85
C ASN A 118 -1.75 -9.22 -26.45
N THR A 119 -1.04 -10.01 -25.67
CA THR A 119 -1.44 -11.35 -25.24
C THR A 119 -1.99 -11.38 -23.82
N PHE A 120 -1.71 -10.34 -23.05
CA PHE A 120 -2.03 -10.23 -21.63
C PHE A 120 -1.43 -11.36 -20.79
N THR A 121 -0.16 -11.70 -21.06
CA THR A 121 0.59 -12.76 -20.36
C THR A 121 1.88 -12.24 -19.73
N SER A 122 2.42 -12.99 -18.78
CA SER A 122 3.75 -12.75 -18.21
C SER A 122 4.84 -12.91 -19.27
N VAL A 123 5.80 -11.99 -19.31
CA VAL A 123 6.90 -11.99 -20.30
C VAL A 123 8.04 -12.92 -19.90
N ASN A 124 8.33 -13.03 -18.60
CA ASN A 124 9.43 -13.83 -18.05
C ASN A 124 8.91 -15.11 -17.37
N PRO A 125 9.77 -16.14 -17.18
CA PRO A 125 9.41 -17.37 -16.48
C PRO A 125 9.16 -17.16 -14.97
N ASN A 126 8.72 -18.23 -14.30
CA ASN A 126 8.47 -18.32 -12.86
C ASN A 126 7.49 -17.22 -12.40
N MET A 127 7.83 -16.50 -11.32
CA MET A 127 7.03 -15.40 -10.79
C MET A 127 7.07 -14.12 -11.64
N ASN A 128 7.83 -14.08 -12.75
CA ASN A 128 7.93 -12.94 -13.66
C ASN A 128 8.33 -11.61 -13.00
N LEU A 129 9.15 -11.69 -11.95
CA LEU A 129 9.68 -10.53 -11.23
C LEU A 129 11.08 -10.18 -11.72
N ILE A 130 11.31 -8.90 -12.00
CA ILE A 130 12.60 -8.32 -12.33
C ILE A 130 12.96 -7.31 -11.24
N ASN A 131 14.16 -7.38 -10.68
CA ASN A 131 14.63 -6.41 -9.70
C ASN A 131 14.75 -5.02 -10.38
N SER A 132 14.12 -4.00 -9.80
CA SER A 132 14.07 -2.66 -10.41
C SER A 132 15.43 -1.96 -10.47
N ILE A 133 16.38 -2.34 -9.60
CA ILE A 133 17.73 -1.77 -9.51
C ILE A 133 18.65 -2.46 -10.52
N THR A 134 18.73 -3.79 -10.46
CA THR A 134 19.72 -4.56 -11.25
C THR A 134 19.20 -4.95 -12.63
N ASN A 135 17.89 -4.86 -12.85
CA ASN A 135 17.20 -5.34 -14.05
C ASN A 135 17.44 -6.84 -14.34
N GLN A 136 17.77 -7.61 -13.29
CA GLN A 136 17.93 -9.07 -13.35
C GLN A 136 16.67 -9.78 -12.82
N ILE A 137 16.53 -11.06 -13.15
CA ILE A 137 15.46 -11.91 -12.60
C ILE A 137 15.52 -11.87 -11.07
N CYS A 138 14.38 -11.60 -10.46
CA CYS A 138 14.17 -11.59 -9.02
C CYS A 138 13.38 -12.85 -8.67
N ASN A 139 14.04 -13.88 -8.13
CA ASN A 139 13.36 -15.08 -7.65
C ASN A 139 13.21 -15.02 -6.12
N PRO A 140 12.01 -14.76 -5.57
CA PRO A 140 11.79 -14.71 -4.12
C PRO A 140 12.27 -15.97 -3.40
N LEU A 141 12.21 -17.14 -4.05
CA LEU A 141 12.64 -18.42 -3.47
C LEU A 141 14.13 -18.46 -3.14
N GLU A 142 14.94 -17.72 -3.90
CA GLU A 142 16.39 -17.68 -3.78
C GLU A 142 16.86 -16.51 -2.90
N ILE A 143 16.16 -15.37 -2.94
CA ILE A 143 16.67 -14.12 -2.34
C ILE A 143 16.00 -13.74 -1.02
N ALA A 144 14.85 -14.32 -0.69
CA ALA A 144 14.13 -13.94 0.52
C ALA A 144 14.88 -14.41 1.79
N SER A 145 15.08 -13.47 2.70
CA SER A 145 15.74 -13.72 3.98
C SER A 145 14.83 -14.51 4.93
N THR A 146 15.44 -15.39 5.71
CA THR A 146 14.80 -16.04 6.87
C THR A 146 15.18 -15.36 8.19
N GLU A 147 16.07 -14.37 8.16
CA GLU A 147 16.53 -13.68 9.37
C GLU A 147 15.48 -12.70 9.89
N ASP A 148 15.35 -12.64 11.21
CA ASP A 148 14.43 -11.72 11.88
C ASP A 148 14.67 -10.29 11.41
N THR A 149 13.61 -9.70 10.86
CA THR A 149 13.66 -8.36 10.31
C THR A 149 12.62 -7.48 10.99
N ILE A 150 13.03 -6.32 11.48
CA ILE A 150 12.14 -5.34 12.10
C ILE A 150 11.23 -4.75 11.03
N MET A 151 9.94 -4.62 11.33
CA MET A 151 8.96 -3.96 10.48
C MET A 151 9.30 -2.47 10.32
N SER A 152 9.29 -2.01 9.07
CA SER A 152 9.44 -0.59 8.73
C SER A 152 8.24 0.25 9.17
N SER A 153 8.41 1.56 9.21
CA SER A 153 7.30 2.48 9.52
C SER A 153 6.18 2.43 8.47
N TRP A 154 6.48 2.15 7.20
CA TRP A 154 5.45 1.90 6.18
C TRP A 154 4.65 0.64 6.48
N GLU A 155 5.31 -0.49 6.82
CA GLU A 155 4.59 -1.73 7.16
C GLU A 155 3.69 -1.56 8.38
N ILE A 156 4.19 -0.89 9.42
CA ILE A 156 3.41 -0.62 10.64
C ILE A 156 2.20 0.27 10.33
N ASN A 157 2.38 1.31 9.50
CA ASN A 157 1.30 2.20 9.09
C ASN A 157 0.26 1.45 8.24
N ASN A 158 0.70 0.68 7.24
CA ASN A 158 -0.17 -0.13 6.41
C ASN A 158 -0.98 -1.12 7.27
N PHE A 159 -0.33 -1.81 8.22
CA PHE A 159 -1.02 -2.74 9.12
C PHE A 159 -2.08 -2.03 9.97
N ALA A 160 -1.78 -0.85 10.54
CA ALA A 160 -2.75 -0.08 11.30
C ALA A 160 -3.96 0.32 10.44
N ILE A 161 -3.73 0.74 9.20
CA ILE A 161 -4.78 1.08 8.24
C ILE A 161 -5.65 -0.14 7.93
N GLN A 162 -5.07 -1.32 7.72
CA GLN A 162 -5.86 -2.54 7.45
C GLN A 162 -6.79 -2.89 8.62
N ILE A 163 -6.34 -2.73 9.87
CA ILE A 163 -7.20 -2.93 11.06
C ILE A 163 -8.42 -2.00 11.03
N VAL A 164 -8.21 -0.72 10.71
CA VAL A 164 -9.29 0.27 10.67
C VAL A 164 -10.23 0.02 9.49
N LEU A 165 -9.68 -0.30 8.31
CA LEU A 165 -10.49 -0.65 7.13
C LEU A 165 -11.37 -1.88 7.39
N ASP A 166 -10.85 -2.90 8.07
CA ASP A 166 -11.62 -4.09 8.39
C ASP A 166 -12.75 -3.82 9.38
N ASP A 167 -12.54 -2.96 10.38
CA ASP A 167 -13.60 -2.51 11.29
C ASP A 167 -14.70 -1.74 10.53
N LEU A 168 -14.31 -0.80 9.67
CA LEU A 168 -15.25 -0.04 8.85
C LEU A 168 -16.10 -0.93 7.94
N ARG A 169 -15.46 -1.90 7.26
CA ARG A 169 -16.14 -2.89 6.41
C ARG A 169 -17.11 -3.74 7.20
N LYS A 170 -16.73 -4.20 8.39
CA LYS A 170 -17.62 -4.98 9.29
C LYS A 170 -18.84 -4.18 9.74
N LYS A 171 -18.70 -2.87 9.88
CA LYS A 171 -19.80 -1.94 10.18
C LYS A 171 -20.64 -1.57 8.95
N GLY A 172 -20.25 -1.99 7.75
CA GLY A 172 -20.97 -1.71 6.51
C GLY A 172 -20.67 -0.34 5.89
N PHE A 173 -19.65 0.37 6.37
CA PHE A 173 -19.26 1.65 5.78
C PHE A 173 -18.65 1.46 4.39
N LYS A 174 -18.96 2.38 3.48
CA LYS A 174 -18.39 2.40 2.14
C LYS A 174 -17.06 3.14 2.17
N ILE A 175 -15.96 2.41 1.96
CA ILE A 175 -14.63 2.99 1.82
C ILE A 175 -14.53 3.69 0.46
N CYS A 176 -14.25 4.99 0.47
CA CYS A 176 -14.03 5.77 -0.75
C CYS A 176 -12.61 5.57 -1.26
N SER A 177 -11.62 5.68 -0.38
CA SER A 177 -10.21 5.51 -0.72
C SER A 177 -9.33 5.45 0.56
N TYR A 178 -8.11 4.93 0.45
CA TYR A 178 -7.09 5.04 1.51
C TYR A 178 -5.66 5.22 0.97
N CYS A 179 -4.77 5.76 1.80
CA CYS A 179 -3.35 5.97 1.53
C CYS A 179 -2.50 5.38 2.65
N ASP A 180 -1.54 4.54 2.31
CA ASP A 180 -0.64 3.90 3.27
C ASP A 180 0.76 4.54 3.35
N LEU A 181 0.98 5.62 2.60
CA LEU A 181 2.23 6.36 2.64
C LEU A 181 2.36 7.16 3.96
N PRO A 182 3.44 6.93 4.73
CA PRO A 182 3.71 7.73 5.92
C PRO A 182 3.86 9.22 5.58
N GLY A 183 3.17 10.08 6.33
CA GLY A 183 3.21 11.54 6.15
C GLY A 183 2.23 12.10 5.12
N ILE A 184 1.29 11.29 4.64
CA ILE A 184 0.13 11.76 3.89
C ILE A 184 -1.12 11.56 4.75
N GLU A 185 -1.72 12.68 5.14
CA GLU A 185 -2.96 12.73 5.91
C GLU A 185 -4.12 13.30 5.09
N PRO A 186 -5.36 12.82 5.34
CA PRO A 186 -5.74 11.70 6.20
C PRO A 186 -5.52 10.36 5.50
N GLN A 187 -5.48 9.27 6.26
CA GLN A 187 -5.17 7.94 5.72
C GLN A 187 -6.38 7.27 5.06
N ILE A 188 -7.60 7.54 5.51
CA ILE A 188 -8.82 6.88 5.00
C ILE A 188 -9.92 7.91 4.76
N TRP A 189 -10.64 7.72 3.65
CA TRP A 189 -11.90 8.39 3.33
C TRP A 189 -13.01 7.36 3.20
N PHE A 190 -14.18 7.66 3.78
CA PHE A 190 -15.34 6.79 3.74
C PHE A 190 -16.64 7.59 3.73
N GLU A 191 -17.74 6.96 3.32
CA GLU A 191 -19.10 7.51 3.45
C GLU A 191 -19.75 7.00 4.74
N ASP A 192 -20.32 7.92 5.54
CA ASP A 192 -21.15 7.59 6.70
C ASP A 192 -22.52 7.02 6.28
N GLU A 193 -23.35 6.64 7.26
CA GLU A 193 -24.69 6.08 7.02
C GLU A 193 -25.64 7.05 6.29
N THR A 194 -25.32 8.34 6.28
CA THR A 194 -26.08 9.40 5.61
C THR A 194 -25.54 9.72 4.21
N GLY A 195 -24.48 9.03 3.78
CA GLY A 195 -23.82 9.22 2.49
C GLY A 195 -22.86 10.43 2.45
N ARG A 196 -22.50 10.99 3.62
CA ARG A 196 -21.55 12.11 3.70
C ARG A 196 -20.13 11.57 3.76
N ASN A 197 -19.21 12.23 3.04
CA ASN A 197 -17.79 11.91 3.14
C ASN A 197 -17.24 12.29 4.51
N CYS A 198 -16.46 11.39 5.07
CA CYS A 198 -15.74 11.51 6.32
C CYS A 198 -14.28 11.08 6.13
N TRP A 199 -13.39 11.57 6.99
CA TRP A 199 -11.98 11.21 6.95
C TRP A 199 -11.50 10.65 8.29
N ILE A 200 -10.46 9.82 8.25
CA ILE A 200 -9.87 9.19 9.43
C ILE A 200 -8.36 9.37 9.41
N LEU A 201 -7.84 9.86 10.53
CA LEU A 201 -6.42 9.79 10.85
C LEU A 201 -6.13 8.47 11.53
N VAL A 202 -5.27 7.66 10.92
CA VAL A 202 -4.83 6.39 11.47
C VAL A 202 -3.41 6.56 11.99
N LYS A 203 -3.18 6.25 13.26
CA LYS A 203 -1.86 6.37 13.88
C LYS A 203 -1.53 5.11 14.66
N TYR A 204 -0.32 4.60 14.43
CA TYR A 204 0.29 3.63 15.32
C TYR A 204 0.72 4.34 16.61
N LEU A 205 0.28 3.81 17.75
CA LEU A 205 0.58 4.30 19.08
C LEU A 205 1.47 3.29 19.81
N LYS A 206 2.62 3.77 20.32
CA LYS A 206 3.47 2.96 21.20
C LYS A 206 2.83 2.84 22.57
N ASP A 207 2.40 3.97 23.11
CA ASP A 207 1.71 4.09 24.39
C ASP A 207 0.31 4.67 24.18
N ASP A 208 -0.60 4.38 25.10
CA ASP A 208 -2.00 4.82 25.06
C ASP A 208 -2.17 6.06 25.96
N THR A 209 -1.48 7.14 25.61
CA THR A 209 -1.56 8.42 26.34
C THR A 209 -2.52 9.38 25.63
N GLU A 210 -3.30 10.16 26.40
CA GLU A 210 -4.24 11.14 25.84
C GLU A 210 -3.53 12.22 24.99
N ASP A 211 -2.26 12.52 25.31
CA ASP A 211 -1.43 13.49 24.59
C ASP A 211 -1.25 13.18 23.10
N ASP A 212 -1.27 11.90 22.72
CA ASP A 212 -1.08 11.52 21.32
C ASP A 212 -2.30 11.83 20.45
N TYR A 213 -3.50 11.88 21.03
CA TYR A 213 -4.71 12.34 20.35
C TYR A 213 -4.70 13.88 20.19
N HIS A 214 -4.35 14.61 21.25
CA HIS A 214 -4.36 16.08 21.26
C HIS A 214 -3.41 16.72 20.24
N LYS A 215 -2.30 16.06 19.89
CA LYS A 215 -1.36 16.52 18.85
C LYS A 215 -1.99 16.68 17.47
N TRP A 216 -3.10 15.98 17.19
CA TRP A 216 -3.74 15.98 15.88
C TRP A 216 -5.08 16.72 15.86
N GLN A 217 -5.46 17.34 16.99
CA GLN A 217 -6.57 18.28 17.02
C GLN A 217 -6.26 19.49 16.15
N GLY A 218 -7.20 19.88 15.29
CA GLY A 218 -7.05 21.03 14.41
C GLY A 218 -6.31 20.75 13.10
N LEU A 219 -6.02 19.49 12.73
CA LEU A 219 -5.47 19.18 11.41
C LEU A 219 -6.37 19.69 10.27
N GLN A 220 -7.69 19.68 10.45
CA GLN A 220 -8.60 20.27 9.47
C GLN A 220 -8.34 21.76 9.24
N ASN A 221 -7.77 22.47 10.22
CA ASN A 221 -7.46 23.89 10.05
C ASN A 221 -6.29 24.12 9.09
N THR A 222 -5.48 23.09 8.81
CA THR A 222 -4.36 23.18 7.86
C THR A 222 -4.77 22.83 6.43
N ASN A 223 -5.99 22.34 6.19
CA ASN A 223 -6.47 21.94 4.87
C ASN A 223 -7.99 22.18 4.74
N ASP A 224 -8.38 23.09 3.86
CA ASP A 224 -9.78 23.49 3.66
C ASP A 224 -10.68 22.32 3.23
N VAL A 225 -10.16 21.33 2.50
CA VAL A 225 -10.92 20.12 2.12
C VAL A 225 -11.36 19.32 3.34
N LEU A 226 -10.53 19.29 4.40
CA LEU A 226 -10.86 18.55 5.62
C LEU A 226 -11.91 19.26 6.46
N LYS A 227 -12.03 20.60 6.36
CA LYS A 227 -12.98 21.39 7.17
C LYS A 227 -14.43 21.09 6.83
N GLU A 228 -14.71 20.73 5.58
CA GLU A 228 -16.07 20.47 5.09
C GLU A 228 -16.59 19.07 5.48
N HIS A 229 -15.76 18.24 6.11
CA HIS A 229 -16.06 16.84 6.38
C HIS A 229 -15.81 16.44 7.84
N ASP A 230 -16.63 15.53 8.35
CA ASP A 230 -16.48 14.98 9.69
C ASP A 230 -15.16 14.18 9.80
N GLY A 231 -14.38 14.50 10.82
CA GLY A 231 -13.07 13.90 11.09
C GLY A 231 -13.07 12.91 12.24
N TYR A 232 -12.27 11.86 12.09
CA TYR A 232 -12.09 10.82 13.11
C TYR A 232 -10.62 10.51 13.34
N PHE A 233 -10.32 9.97 14.51
CA PHE A 233 -9.02 9.44 14.89
C PHE A 233 -9.12 7.95 15.21
N ALA A 234 -8.14 7.19 14.76
CA ALA A 234 -8.00 5.77 15.01
C ALA A 234 -6.57 5.47 15.48
N GLY A 235 -6.41 5.29 16.79
CA GLY A 235 -5.18 4.83 17.41
C GLY A 235 -5.10 3.31 17.43
N VAL A 236 -4.04 2.74 16.87
CA VAL A 236 -3.79 1.29 16.84
C VAL A 236 -2.48 0.97 17.55
N GLN A 237 -2.50 0.02 18.47
CA GLN A 237 -1.30 -0.47 19.16
C GLN A 237 -1.00 -1.92 18.74
N PHE A 238 0.28 -2.24 18.70
CA PHE A 238 0.79 -3.57 18.35
C PHE A 238 1.76 -4.06 19.42
N PHE A 239 1.64 -5.33 19.80
CA PHE A 239 2.49 -5.97 20.80
C PHE A 239 2.98 -7.32 20.31
N GLN A 240 4.27 -7.61 20.51
CA GLN A 240 4.88 -8.91 20.19
C GLN A 240 5.67 -9.42 21.41
N GLY A 241 4.98 -10.14 22.30
CA GLY A 241 5.57 -10.61 23.55
C GLY A 241 6.15 -9.46 24.38
N GLU A 242 7.35 -9.64 24.92
CA GLU A 242 8.09 -8.62 25.67
C GLU A 242 8.94 -7.68 24.79
N SER A 243 8.96 -7.89 23.46
CA SER A 243 9.75 -7.07 22.54
C SER A 243 9.09 -5.70 22.33
N GLN A 244 9.87 -4.64 22.45
CA GLN A 244 9.46 -3.30 22.02
C GLN A 244 9.49 -3.11 20.49
N GLN A 245 10.10 -4.05 19.77
CA GLN A 245 10.22 -4.01 18.31
C GLN A 245 9.31 -5.06 17.66
N LEU A 246 8.60 -4.65 16.61
CA LEU A 246 7.76 -5.52 15.81
C LEU A 246 8.62 -6.20 14.74
N ILE A 247 8.74 -7.51 14.82
CA ILE A 247 9.46 -8.36 13.87
C ILE A 247 8.46 -8.91 12.85
N ARG A 248 8.83 -8.87 11.57
CA ARG A 248 8.05 -9.43 10.47
C ARG A 248 7.71 -10.90 10.71
N GLY A 249 6.53 -11.33 10.25
CA GLY A 249 6.09 -12.73 10.30
C GLY A 249 5.72 -13.26 11.69
N ARG A 250 6.04 -12.54 12.78
CA ARG A 250 5.70 -12.98 14.14
C ARG A 250 4.26 -12.65 14.52
N ALA A 251 3.67 -13.50 15.35
CA ALA A 251 2.35 -13.28 15.92
C ALA A 251 2.31 -11.94 16.67
N THR A 252 1.32 -11.11 16.32
CA THR A 252 1.18 -9.74 16.83
C THR A 252 -0.19 -9.56 17.45
N PHE A 253 -0.22 -9.11 18.70
CA PHE A 253 -1.45 -8.71 19.37
C PHE A 253 -1.80 -7.27 18.99
N VAL A 254 -3.07 -7.04 18.70
CA VAL A 254 -3.59 -5.74 18.27
C VAL A 254 -4.51 -5.19 19.35
N LYS A 255 -4.33 -3.93 19.71
CA LYS A 255 -5.29 -3.17 20.52
C LYS A 255 -5.77 -1.96 19.73
N TYR A 256 -7.07 -1.94 19.46
CA TYR A 256 -7.76 -0.89 18.73
C TYR A 256 -9.10 -0.61 19.43
N LYS A 257 -9.33 0.65 19.82
CA LYS A 257 -10.51 1.06 20.60
C LYS A 257 -11.71 1.48 19.74
N GLY A 258 -11.60 1.40 18.41
CA GLY A 258 -12.60 1.96 17.49
C GLY A 258 -12.29 3.41 17.12
N LEU A 259 -13.20 4.00 16.34
CA LEU A 259 -13.10 5.39 15.91
C LEU A 259 -13.47 6.35 17.04
N GLN A 260 -12.59 7.31 17.28
CA GLN A 260 -12.87 8.44 18.15
C GLN A 260 -13.21 9.63 17.26
N ARG A 261 -14.39 10.23 17.45
CA ARG A 261 -14.75 11.43 16.70
C ARG A 261 -13.79 12.54 17.08
N ASN A 262 -13.16 13.15 16.08
CA ASN A 262 -12.28 14.29 16.30
C ASN A 262 -13.16 15.52 16.56
N TRP A 263 -13.68 15.64 17.78
CA TRP A 263 -14.43 16.82 18.19
C TRP A 263 -13.49 18.03 18.18
N VAL A 264 -13.84 19.03 17.39
CA VAL A 264 -13.29 20.38 17.50
C VAL A 264 -14.48 21.31 17.61
N TYR A 265 -14.56 22.01 18.75
CA TYR A 265 -15.37 23.22 18.91
C TYR A 265 -14.70 24.37 18.17
#